data_AF-A0A1M7LEM2-F1
#
_entry.id   AF-A0A1M7LEM2-F1
#
_cell.length_a   1.000
_cell.length_b   1.000
_cell.length_c   1.000
_cell.angle_alpha   90.00
_cell.angle_beta   90.00
_cell.angle_gamma   90.00
#
_symmetry.space_group_name_H-M   'P 1'
#
loop_
_entity.id
_entity.type
_entity.pdbx_description
1 polymer ?
#
loop_
_entity_poly.entity_id
_entity_poly.type
_entity_poly.pdbx_seq_one_letter_code
_entity_poly.pdbx_strand_id
1 'polypeptide(L)'
;MQPACLSLRVIPGATLRKPLLLLQPTYTYKPIEAFEQSAPLRFSVPAHGLPGDWPTWIEGSTGWSGLNKDKVREAFRVARVIDENTLEYNELNGLDQSARGGQLVYQLPVDLTGIRARLVIVPEQGPPMELTTENNGLLIAGLGQLVLVLTDGQTAAITWSKAEYTLDITWSNGDVSRWLHGPVELGNGGCCRG
;
A
#
# COMPACT_ATOMS: atom_id res chain seq x y z
N MET A 1 -10.26 15.61 -2.45
CA MET A 1 -9.16 14.65 -2.71
C MET A 1 -9.36 14.13 -4.12
N GLN A 2 -8.32 14.12 -4.97
CA GLN A 2 -8.41 13.43 -6.26
C GLN A 2 -8.25 11.93 -5.99
N PRO A 3 -9.18 11.08 -6.42
CA PRO A 3 -9.03 9.63 -6.28
C PRO A 3 -7.79 9.14 -7.02
N ALA A 4 -7.07 8.16 -6.46
CA ALA A 4 -5.93 7.57 -7.16
C ALA A 4 -6.42 6.57 -8.23
N CYS A 5 -5.74 6.56 -9.37
CA CYS A 5 -6.01 5.63 -10.46
C CYS A 5 -5.04 4.45 -10.38
N LEU A 6 -5.55 3.23 -10.15
CA LEU A 6 -4.76 2.01 -10.04
C LEU A 6 -5.41 0.91 -10.88
N SER A 7 -4.61 0.13 -11.61
CA SER A 7 -5.12 -1.06 -12.30
C SER A 7 -5.26 -2.24 -11.33
N LEU A 8 -6.42 -2.89 -11.33
CA LEU A 8 -6.68 -4.09 -10.56
C LEU A 8 -6.50 -5.30 -11.47
N ARG A 9 -5.43 -6.07 -11.27
CA ARG A 9 -5.22 -7.30 -12.04
C ARG A 9 -5.90 -8.49 -11.37
N VAL A 10 -6.75 -9.19 -12.11
CA VAL A 10 -7.49 -10.39 -11.65
C VAL A 10 -7.10 -11.57 -12.52
N ILE A 11 -6.76 -12.71 -11.89
CA ILE A 11 -6.51 -13.97 -12.59
C ILE A 11 -7.72 -14.88 -12.35
N PRO A 12 -8.50 -15.23 -13.39
CA PRO A 12 -9.65 -16.10 -13.23
C PRO A 12 -9.28 -17.45 -12.57
N GLY A 13 -10.07 -17.87 -11.58
CA GLY A 13 -9.86 -19.11 -10.82
C GLY A 13 -8.79 -19.04 -9.73
N ALA A 14 -8.14 -17.89 -9.54
CA ALA A 14 -7.22 -17.66 -8.42
C ALA A 14 -7.86 -16.72 -7.38
N THR A 15 -7.58 -16.98 -6.10
CA THR A 15 -7.93 -16.02 -5.04
C THR A 15 -7.03 -14.79 -5.17
N LEU A 16 -7.64 -13.61 -5.31
CA LEU A 16 -6.93 -12.33 -5.27
C LEU A 16 -6.94 -11.77 -3.86
N ARG A 17 -5.75 -11.47 -3.32
CA ARG A 17 -5.57 -10.67 -2.11
C ARG A 17 -4.72 -9.47 -2.46
N LYS A 18 -5.34 -8.31 -2.64
CA LYS A 18 -4.64 -7.07 -3.00
C LYS A 18 -4.61 -6.13 -1.79
N PRO A 19 -3.45 -5.94 -1.14
CA PRO A 19 -3.31 -4.92 -0.12
C PRO A 19 -3.37 -3.52 -0.76
N LEU A 20 -4.12 -2.64 -0.12
CA LEU A 20 -4.33 -1.24 -0.45
C LEU A 20 -3.92 -0.41 0.75
N LEU A 21 -3.05 0.56 0.52
CA LEU A 21 -2.51 1.44 1.56
C LEU A 21 -3.15 2.82 1.42
N LEU A 22 -3.86 3.24 2.46
CA LEU A 22 -4.58 4.49 2.53
C LEU A 22 -3.76 5.48 3.33
N LEU A 23 -3.20 6.45 2.61
CA LEU A 23 -2.25 7.42 3.12
C LEU A 23 -2.92 8.77 3.33
N GLN A 24 -2.59 9.44 4.43
CA GLN A 24 -2.95 10.84 4.65
C GLN A 24 -2.16 11.75 3.69
N PRO A 25 -2.71 12.91 3.29
CA PRO A 25 -2.04 13.77 2.31
C PRO A 25 -0.75 14.43 2.83
N THR A 26 -0.57 14.51 4.15
CA THR A 26 0.56 15.20 4.78
C THR A 26 1.75 14.27 5.00
N TYR A 27 2.94 14.73 4.61
CA TYR A 27 4.19 14.05 4.92
C TYR A 27 4.64 14.33 6.36
N THR A 28 5.04 13.27 7.04
CA THR A 28 5.71 13.27 8.34
C THR A 28 7.20 13.02 8.13
N TYR A 29 8.01 13.69 8.94
CA TYR A 29 9.47 13.60 8.91
C TYR A 29 9.94 13.18 10.29
N LYS A 30 10.77 12.13 10.34
CA LYS A 30 11.38 11.64 11.57
C LYS A 30 12.89 11.52 11.38
N PRO A 31 13.70 12.05 12.31
CA PRO A 31 15.16 11.97 12.20
C PRO A 31 15.62 10.52 12.28
N ILE A 32 16.58 10.15 11.43
CA ILE A 32 17.27 8.87 11.52
C ILE A 32 18.49 9.06 12.43
N GLU A 33 18.55 8.30 13.52
CA GLU A 33 19.64 8.41 14.48
C GLU A 33 20.88 7.63 14.05
N ALA A 34 20.68 6.44 13.50
CA ALA A 34 21.78 5.57 13.07
C ALA A 34 21.36 4.62 11.96
N PHE A 35 22.33 4.24 11.12
CA PHE A 35 22.23 3.10 10.21
C PHE A 35 23.13 1.98 10.73
N GLU A 36 22.59 0.77 10.80
CA GLU A 36 23.32 -0.41 11.25
C GLU A 36 24.12 -1.03 10.10
N GLN A 37 25.34 -1.52 10.38
CA GLN A 37 26.10 -2.37 9.47
C GLN A 37 25.48 -3.78 9.43
N SER A 38 24.41 -3.92 8.66
CA SER A 38 23.54 -5.10 8.64
C SER A 38 23.07 -5.43 7.23
N ALA A 39 22.77 -6.71 7.00
CA ALA A 39 22.14 -7.21 5.77
C ALA A 39 20.98 -8.13 6.18
N PRO A 40 19.71 -7.70 6.03
CA PRO A 40 19.25 -6.45 5.42
C PRO A 40 19.57 -5.19 6.22
N LEU A 41 19.51 -4.02 5.56
CA LEU A 41 19.76 -2.72 6.17
C LEU A 41 18.73 -2.43 7.27
N ARG A 42 19.22 -2.22 8.49
CA ARG A 42 18.45 -1.69 9.62
C ARG A 42 18.88 -0.28 9.98
N PHE A 43 17.94 0.49 10.50
CA PHE A 43 18.20 1.86 10.93
C PHE A 43 17.22 2.30 12.03
N SER A 44 17.72 3.16 12.92
CA SER A 44 16.99 3.60 14.10
C SER A 44 16.27 4.91 13.85
N VAL A 45 14.96 4.92 14.09
CA VAL A 45 14.07 6.07 14.02
C VAL A 45 13.16 6.02 15.25
N PRO A 46 13.55 6.70 16.34
CA PRO A 46 12.80 6.60 17.59
C PRO A 46 11.34 7.03 17.46
N ALA A 47 10.45 6.25 18.06
CA ALA A 47 9.01 6.49 18.04
C ALA A 47 8.49 6.85 16.64
N HIS A 48 8.81 6.01 15.65
CA HIS A 48 8.39 6.22 14.27
C HIS A 48 6.86 6.11 14.10
N GLY A 49 6.16 5.41 15.00
CA GLY A 49 4.69 5.38 15.03
C GLY A 49 4.04 4.75 13.79
N LEU A 50 4.77 3.89 13.08
CA LEU A 50 4.23 3.15 11.94
C LEU A 50 3.44 1.94 12.46
N PRO A 51 2.26 1.63 11.87
CA PRO A 51 1.40 0.54 12.34
C PRO A 51 1.89 -0.86 11.93
N GLY A 52 2.94 -0.92 11.11
CA GLY A 52 3.47 -2.12 10.47
C GLY A 52 4.24 -1.73 9.21
N ASP A 53 4.42 -2.68 8.30
CA ASP A 53 5.14 -2.45 7.03
C ASP A 53 4.50 -1.29 6.24
N TRP A 54 5.31 -0.27 5.92
CA TRP A 54 4.78 0.99 5.43
C TRP A 54 5.62 1.65 4.32
N PRO A 55 4.99 2.34 3.35
CA PRO A 55 5.67 3.15 2.34
C PRO A 55 6.43 4.31 2.98
N THR A 56 7.73 4.37 2.70
CA THR A 56 8.62 5.37 3.25
C THR A 56 9.68 5.79 2.21
N TRP A 57 10.27 6.95 2.45
CA TRP A 57 11.43 7.46 1.74
C TRP A 57 12.49 7.88 2.77
N ILE A 58 13.75 7.92 2.35
CA ILE A 58 14.81 8.57 3.11
C ILE A 58 15.25 9.80 2.33
N GLU A 59 15.40 10.93 3.00
CA GLU A 59 15.90 12.18 2.43
C GLU A 59 17.04 12.74 3.28
N GLY A 60 18.04 13.36 2.64
CA GLY A 60 19.13 14.06 3.33
C GLY A 60 20.15 13.17 4.04
N SER A 61 20.18 11.86 3.76
CA SER A 61 21.26 10.98 4.22
C SER A 61 22.57 11.29 3.50
N THR A 62 23.70 11.16 4.19
CA THR A 62 25.04 11.36 3.63
C THR A 62 25.83 10.06 3.64
N GLY A 63 26.86 9.93 2.79
CA GLY A 63 27.73 8.75 2.74
C GLY A 63 27.14 7.50 2.06
N TRP A 64 25.87 7.54 1.66
CA TRP A 64 25.25 6.58 0.74
C TRP A 64 24.13 7.26 -0.07
N SER A 65 24.47 7.80 -1.24
CA SER A 65 23.51 8.59 -2.05
C SER A 65 22.31 7.78 -2.54
N GLY A 66 22.48 6.49 -2.81
CA GLY A 66 21.42 5.58 -3.27
C GLY A 66 20.31 5.30 -2.25
N LEU A 67 20.47 5.75 -0.99
CA LEU A 67 19.40 5.74 0.01
C LEU A 67 18.38 6.84 -0.23
N ASN A 68 18.86 8.01 -0.67
CA ASN A 68 18.02 9.18 -0.81
C ASN A 68 17.08 9.01 -1.99
N LYS A 69 15.79 9.25 -1.75
CA LYS A 69 14.75 9.21 -2.79
C LYS A 69 13.90 10.46 -2.74
N ASP A 70 13.65 11.07 -3.89
CA ASP A 70 12.71 12.19 -4.00
C ASP A 70 11.28 11.66 -3.84
N LYS A 71 10.63 11.96 -2.72
CA LYS A 71 9.26 11.49 -2.42
C LYS A 71 8.19 11.87 -3.45
N VAL A 72 8.44 12.89 -4.28
CA VAL A 72 7.49 13.37 -5.30
C VAL A 72 7.70 12.63 -6.63
N ARG A 73 8.94 12.21 -6.92
CA ARG A 73 9.33 11.70 -8.24
C ARG A 73 9.70 10.22 -8.25
N GLU A 74 10.12 9.68 -7.11
CA GLU A 74 10.59 8.32 -6.99
C GLU A 74 9.66 7.45 -6.17
N ALA A 75 9.57 6.17 -6.55
CA ALA A 75 8.83 5.17 -5.80
C ALA A 75 9.38 5.03 -4.37
N PHE A 76 8.46 4.84 -3.43
CA PHE A 76 8.76 4.53 -2.03
C PHE A 76 9.45 3.17 -1.89
N ARG A 77 10.05 2.96 -0.71
CA ARG A 77 10.45 1.64 -0.19
C ARG A 77 9.49 1.25 0.92
N VAL A 78 9.20 -0.04 1.05
CA VAL A 78 8.39 -0.53 2.17
C VAL A 78 9.34 -0.78 3.34
N ALA A 79 9.26 0.06 4.37
CA ALA A 79 9.97 -0.16 5.62
C ALA A 79 9.25 -1.24 6.40
N ARG A 80 9.96 -2.29 6.78
CA ARG A 80 9.47 -3.28 7.74
C ARG A 80 9.69 -2.76 9.15
N VAL A 81 8.67 -2.85 10.00
CA VAL A 81 8.79 -2.49 11.41
C VAL A 81 9.41 -3.67 12.18
N ILE A 82 10.53 -3.43 12.84
CA ILE A 82 11.18 -4.42 13.71
C ILE A 82 10.70 -4.23 15.15
N ASP A 83 10.72 -2.97 15.62
CA ASP A 83 10.22 -2.53 16.92
C ASP A 83 9.88 -1.04 16.86
N GLU A 84 9.49 -0.42 17.98
CA GLU A 84 9.07 0.99 18.08
C GLU A 84 10.11 2.02 17.59
N ASN A 85 11.39 1.64 17.54
CA ASN A 85 12.49 2.53 17.22
C ASN A 85 13.32 2.05 16.02
N THR A 86 13.00 0.89 15.43
CA THR A 86 13.87 0.24 14.45
C THR A 86 13.09 -0.22 13.23
N LEU A 87 13.60 0.16 12.07
CA LEU A 87 13.06 -0.19 10.77
C LEU A 87 14.08 -0.95 9.92
N GLU A 88 13.60 -1.72 8.96
CA GLU A 88 14.40 -2.53 8.05
C GLU A 88 13.98 -2.30 6.59
N TYR A 89 14.96 -2.12 5.70
CA TYR A 89 14.78 -2.21 4.25
C TYR A 89 15.38 -3.53 3.75
N ASN A 90 14.51 -4.51 3.53
CA ASN A 90 14.92 -5.87 3.19
C ASN A 90 15.67 -5.97 1.84
N GLU A 91 15.38 -5.07 0.90
CA GLU A 91 16.04 -5.07 -0.41
C GLU A 91 17.44 -4.43 -0.42
N LEU A 92 17.89 -3.85 0.71
CA LEU A 92 19.18 -3.17 0.81
C LEU A 92 20.15 -3.95 1.69
N ASN A 93 21.39 -4.07 1.23
CA ASN A 93 22.51 -4.53 2.04
C ASN A 93 23.25 -3.32 2.60
N GLY A 94 23.24 -3.16 3.93
CA GLY A 94 23.90 -2.08 4.65
C GLY A 94 25.35 -2.34 5.05
N LEU A 95 25.89 -3.53 4.81
CA LEU A 95 27.29 -3.84 5.09
C LEU A 95 28.22 -3.01 4.22
N ASP A 96 29.29 -2.49 4.83
CA ASP A 96 30.31 -1.62 4.21
C ASP A 96 29.76 -0.30 3.64
N GLN A 97 28.52 0.06 4.00
CA GLN A 97 27.92 1.34 3.62
C GLN A 97 28.17 2.39 4.68
N SER A 98 28.32 3.65 4.28
CA SER A 98 28.65 4.75 5.20
C SER A 98 27.51 5.75 5.40
N ALA A 99 26.26 5.29 5.33
CA ALA A 99 25.08 6.14 5.52
C ALA A 99 25.06 6.82 6.90
N ARG A 100 24.77 8.12 6.93
CA ARG A 100 24.68 8.92 8.17
C ARG A 100 23.61 9.98 8.07
N GLY A 101 22.86 10.16 9.16
CA GLY A 101 21.82 11.18 9.31
C GLY A 101 20.69 11.07 8.28
N GLY A 102 19.96 12.16 8.10
CA GLY A 102 18.79 12.22 7.22
C GLY A 102 17.47 12.05 7.96
N GLN A 103 16.40 12.01 7.18
CA GLN A 103 15.03 11.94 7.65
C GLN A 103 14.33 10.76 7.00
N LEU A 104 13.64 9.96 7.81
CA LEU A 104 12.59 9.09 7.33
C LEU A 104 11.37 9.94 7.00
N VAL A 105 10.87 9.82 5.78
CA VAL A 105 9.72 10.56 5.30
C VAL A 105 8.62 9.58 4.92
N TYR A 106 7.40 9.84 5.36
CA TYR A 106 6.24 8.99 5.07
C TYR A 106 4.94 9.74 5.27
N GLN A 107 3.86 9.22 4.71
CA GLN A 107 2.51 9.70 4.96
C GLN A 107 1.88 8.87 6.08
N LEU A 108 1.15 9.51 6.99
CA LEU A 108 0.50 8.78 8.08
C LEU A 108 -0.60 7.84 7.56
N PRO A 109 -0.84 6.70 8.22
CA PRO A 109 -1.98 5.86 7.92
C PRO A 109 -3.29 6.61 8.20
N VAL A 110 -4.29 6.38 7.35
CA VAL A 110 -5.66 6.79 7.63
C VAL A 110 -6.23 5.92 8.74
N ASP A 111 -6.91 6.50 9.72
CA ASP A 111 -7.67 5.73 10.71
C ASP A 111 -8.93 5.15 10.05
N LEU A 112 -9.01 3.81 10.03
CA LEU A 112 -10.12 3.06 9.45
C LEU A 112 -11.11 2.58 10.53
N THR A 113 -10.99 3.06 11.77
CA THR A 113 -11.89 2.66 12.85
C THR A 113 -13.30 3.19 12.61
N GLY A 114 -14.28 2.29 12.59
CA GLY A 114 -15.70 2.65 12.47
C GLY A 114 -16.13 3.13 11.07
N ILE A 115 -15.29 2.98 10.04
CA ILE A 115 -15.65 3.29 8.65
C ILE A 115 -16.34 2.10 7.98
N ARG A 116 -17.00 2.35 6.85
CA ARG A 116 -17.46 1.32 5.92
C ARG A 116 -16.81 1.54 4.56
N ALA A 117 -16.21 0.50 4.01
CA ALA A 117 -15.62 0.54 2.68
C ALA A 117 -16.47 -0.24 1.69
N ARG A 118 -16.66 0.32 0.49
CA ARG A 118 -17.42 -0.30 -0.59
C ARG A 118 -16.66 -0.16 -1.90
N LEU A 119 -16.32 -1.29 -2.50
CA LEU A 119 -15.76 -1.38 -3.83
C LEU A 119 -16.79 -1.97 -4.78
N VAL A 120 -17.01 -1.31 -5.90
CA VAL A 120 -17.89 -1.80 -6.97
C VAL A 120 -17.05 -2.02 -8.21
N ILE A 121 -17.17 -3.20 -8.80
CA ILE A 121 -16.64 -3.52 -10.12
C ILE A 121 -17.82 -3.48 -11.09
N VAL A 122 -17.76 -2.59 -12.07
CA VAL A 122 -18.77 -2.42 -13.11
C VAL A 122 -18.19 -2.96 -14.42
N PRO A 123 -18.59 -4.18 -14.85
CA PRO A 123 -18.18 -4.69 -16.13
C PRO A 123 -18.88 -3.96 -17.27
N GLU A 124 -18.28 -3.98 -18.46
CA GLU A 124 -18.93 -3.48 -19.68
C GLU A 124 -20.23 -4.26 -19.98
N GLN A 125 -20.25 -5.56 -19.62
CA GLN A 125 -21.37 -6.46 -19.81
C GLN A 125 -21.56 -7.34 -18.58
N GLY A 126 -22.79 -7.42 -18.09
CA GLY A 126 -23.16 -8.21 -16.91
C GLY A 126 -23.45 -7.35 -15.67
N PRO A 127 -23.85 -7.99 -14.56
CA PRO A 127 -24.15 -7.28 -13.33
C PRO A 127 -22.88 -6.76 -12.64
N PRO A 128 -22.96 -5.63 -11.90
CA PRO A 128 -21.85 -5.17 -11.08
C PRO A 128 -21.57 -6.14 -9.94
N MET A 129 -20.30 -6.25 -9.56
CA MET A 129 -19.88 -6.99 -8.37
C MET A 129 -19.58 -6.01 -7.25
N GLU A 130 -20.02 -6.33 -6.04
CA GLU A 130 -19.82 -5.48 -4.88
C GLU A 130 -18.99 -6.20 -3.81
N LEU A 131 -17.93 -5.54 -3.35
CA LEU A 131 -17.06 -5.98 -2.27
C LEU A 131 -17.13 -4.95 -1.15
N THR A 132 -17.48 -5.40 0.05
CA THR A 132 -17.63 -4.55 1.22
C THR A 132 -16.95 -5.18 2.43
N THR A 133 -16.85 -4.38 3.49
CA THR A 133 -16.42 -4.88 4.80
C THR A 133 -17.40 -5.88 5.41
N GLU A 134 -18.69 -5.79 5.09
CA GLU A 134 -19.75 -6.68 5.59
C GLU A 134 -19.79 -8.03 4.85
N ASN A 135 -19.41 -8.06 3.57
CA ASN A 135 -19.42 -9.29 2.76
C ASN A 135 -18.05 -9.98 2.64
N ASN A 136 -17.07 -9.54 3.44
CA ASN A 136 -15.67 -10.01 3.44
C ASN A 136 -14.91 -9.80 2.11
N GLY A 137 -15.45 -9.03 1.17
CA GLY A 137 -14.74 -8.62 -0.04
C GLY A 137 -13.67 -7.55 0.23
N LEU A 138 -13.77 -6.84 1.35
CA LEU A 138 -12.77 -5.91 1.86
C LEU A 138 -12.46 -6.23 3.32
N LEU A 139 -11.19 -6.41 3.67
CA LEU A 139 -10.75 -6.69 5.04
C LEU A 139 -9.90 -5.53 5.57
N ILE A 140 -10.25 -4.97 6.73
CA ILE A 140 -9.40 -4.02 7.42
C ILE A 140 -8.30 -4.81 8.14
N ALA A 141 -7.06 -4.68 7.68
CA ALA A 141 -5.91 -5.41 8.22
C ALA A 141 -5.15 -4.62 9.30
N GLY A 142 -5.37 -3.31 9.38
CA GLY A 142 -4.70 -2.40 10.30
C GLY A 142 -4.98 -0.94 9.94
N LEU A 143 -4.30 -0.01 10.60
CA LEU A 143 -4.41 1.42 10.29
C LEU A 143 -3.95 1.68 8.86
N GLY A 144 -4.82 2.30 8.05
CA GLY A 144 -4.58 2.57 6.64
C GLY A 144 -4.35 1.33 5.78
N GLN A 145 -4.62 0.11 6.26
CA GLN A 145 -4.42 -1.13 5.52
C GLN A 145 -5.76 -1.80 5.23
N LEU A 146 -6.14 -1.82 3.95
CA LEU A 146 -7.33 -2.49 3.45
C LEU A 146 -6.91 -3.60 2.48
N VAL A 147 -7.44 -4.80 2.63
CA VAL A 147 -7.17 -5.92 1.71
C VAL A 147 -8.42 -6.21 0.91
N LEU A 148 -8.33 -6.02 -0.41
CA LEU A 148 -9.34 -6.48 -1.35
C LEU A 148 -9.20 -7.98 -1.52
N VAL A 149 -10.32 -8.68 -1.35
CA VAL A 149 -10.42 -10.13 -1.49
C VAL A 149 -11.44 -10.48 -2.57
N LEU A 150 -11.00 -11.21 -3.58
CA LEU A 150 -11.87 -11.96 -4.48
C LEU A 150 -11.53 -13.44 -4.33
N THR A 151 -12.52 -14.27 -4.06
CA THR A 151 -12.36 -15.73 -4.00
C THR A 151 -12.07 -16.30 -5.39
N ASP A 152 -11.46 -17.48 -5.43
CA ASP A 152 -11.29 -18.26 -6.66
C ASP A 152 -12.60 -18.51 -7.41
N GLY A 153 -13.70 -18.80 -6.69
CA GLY A 153 -15.02 -18.96 -7.28
C GLY A 153 -15.55 -17.67 -7.91
N GLN A 154 -15.37 -16.53 -7.25
CA GLN A 154 -15.75 -15.23 -7.80
C GLN A 154 -14.90 -14.86 -9.02
N THR A 155 -13.58 -15.08 -8.99
CA THR A 155 -12.72 -14.76 -10.13
C THR A 155 -12.93 -15.74 -11.29
N ALA A 156 -13.24 -17.00 -11.03
CA ALA A 156 -13.60 -17.99 -12.06
C ALA A 156 -14.93 -17.64 -12.76
N ALA A 157 -15.87 -17.00 -12.07
CA ALA A 157 -17.15 -16.58 -12.62
C ALA A 157 -17.07 -15.32 -13.50
N ILE A 158 -15.91 -14.66 -13.58
CA ILE A 158 -15.72 -13.48 -14.42
C ILE A 158 -15.68 -13.90 -15.90
N THR A 159 -16.68 -13.46 -16.66
CA THR A 159 -16.80 -13.73 -18.11
C THR A 159 -16.59 -12.49 -18.98
N TRP A 160 -16.59 -11.29 -18.38
CA TRP A 160 -16.36 -10.03 -19.08
C TRP A 160 -14.88 -9.80 -19.35
N SER A 161 -14.54 -9.05 -20.41
CA SER A 161 -13.15 -8.76 -20.80
C SER A 161 -12.64 -7.42 -20.27
N LYS A 162 -13.55 -6.52 -19.89
CA LYS A 162 -13.27 -5.18 -19.35
C LYS A 162 -14.23 -4.85 -18.22
N ALA A 163 -13.70 -4.23 -17.18
CA ALA A 163 -14.48 -3.60 -16.13
C ALA A 163 -13.74 -2.38 -15.59
N GLU A 164 -14.48 -1.47 -14.99
CA GLU A 164 -13.92 -0.42 -14.14
C GLU A 164 -14.31 -0.70 -12.69
N TYR A 165 -13.52 -0.22 -11.75
CA TYR A 165 -13.87 -0.27 -10.34
C TYR A 165 -13.76 1.08 -9.67
N THR A 166 -14.50 1.23 -8.58
CA THR A 166 -14.42 2.39 -7.68
C THR A 166 -14.42 1.91 -6.24
N LEU A 167 -13.52 2.45 -5.41
CA LEU A 167 -13.52 2.27 -3.96
C LEU A 167 -13.98 3.57 -3.29
N ASP A 168 -15.12 3.49 -2.61
CA ASP A 168 -15.70 4.56 -1.82
C ASP A 168 -15.63 4.20 -0.34
N ILE A 169 -15.30 5.17 0.50
CA ILE A 169 -15.28 5.05 1.96
C ILE A 169 -16.34 5.95 2.53
N THR A 170 -17.23 5.37 3.34
CA THR A 170 -18.14 6.10 4.22
C THR A 170 -17.49 6.26 5.59
N TRP A 171 -17.24 7.51 5.96
CA TRP A 171 -16.63 7.89 7.23
C TRP A 171 -17.66 7.86 8.37
N SER A 172 -17.16 7.89 9.61
CA SER A 172 -18.00 7.89 10.82
C SER A 172 -18.92 9.12 10.94
N ASN A 173 -18.54 10.24 10.32
CA ASN A 173 -19.38 11.45 10.23
C ASN A 173 -20.44 11.38 9.11
N GLY A 174 -20.50 10.29 8.35
CA GLY A 174 -21.43 10.08 7.23
C GLY A 174 -20.92 10.55 5.87
N ASP A 175 -19.79 11.23 5.80
CA ASP A 175 -19.22 11.68 4.53
C ASP A 175 -18.79 10.48 3.68
N VAL A 176 -18.90 10.61 2.36
CA VAL A 176 -18.43 9.60 1.41
C VAL A 176 -17.30 10.19 0.58
N SER A 177 -16.17 9.50 0.54
CA SER A 177 -15.00 9.88 -0.26
C SER A 177 -14.60 8.75 -1.20
N ARG A 178 -14.41 9.08 -2.48
CA ARG A 178 -13.82 8.16 -3.44
C ARG A 178 -12.31 8.15 -3.29
N TRP A 179 -11.74 6.98 -3.03
CA TRP A 179 -10.31 6.81 -2.79
C TRP A 179 -9.58 6.25 -4.00
N LEU A 180 -10.14 5.21 -4.62
CA LEU A 180 -9.56 4.56 -5.78
C LEU A 180 -10.57 4.46 -6.90
N HIS A 181 -10.05 4.51 -8.11
CA HIS A 181 -10.76 4.05 -9.29
C HIS A 181 -9.75 3.46 -10.27
N GLY A 182 -10.24 2.77 -11.29
CA GLY A 182 -9.37 2.33 -12.37
C GLY A 182 -9.91 1.13 -13.12
N PRO A 183 -9.17 0.66 -14.13
CA PRO A 183 -9.55 -0.51 -14.90
C PRO A 183 -9.30 -1.79 -14.11
N VAL A 184 -10.09 -2.82 -14.40
CA VAL A 184 -9.82 -4.20 -14.01
C VAL A 184 -9.28 -4.96 -15.21
N GLU A 185 -8.09 -5.52 -15.07
CA GLU A 185 -7.35 -6.23 -16.12
C GLU A 185 -7.33 -7.73 -15.83
N LEU A 186 -7.71 -8.54 -16.82
CA LEU A 186 -7.60 -10.00 -16.70
C LEU A 186 -6.17 -10.47 -17.01
N GLY A 187 -5.59 -11.24 -16.09
CA GLY A 187 -4.32 -11.91 -16.28
C GLY A 187 -4.51 -13.36 -16.71
N ASN A 188 -3.74 -13.81 -17.70
CA ASN A 188 -3.83 -15.17 -18.23
C ASN A 188 -3.10 -16.24 -17.40
N GLY A 189 -2.78 -15.99 -16.12
CA GLY A 189 -2.00 -16.92 -15.28
C GLY A 189 -0.55 -17.21 -15.77
N GLY A 190 -0.16 -16.71 -16.94
CA GLY A 190 1.17 -16.85 -17.51
C GLY A 190 2.20 -15.94 -16.82
N CYS A 191 3.37 -16.50 -16.53
CA CYS A 191 4.50 -15.85 -15.88
C CYS A 191 4.80 -14.46 -16.47
N CYS A 192 4.75 -13.42 -15.64
CA CYS A 192 5.39 -12.14 -15.97
C CYS A 192 6.89 -12.31 -15.80
N ARG A 193 7.67 -12.09 -16.87
CA ARG A 193 9.11 -11.83 -16.72
C ARG A 193 9.24 -10.48 -16.01
N GLY A 194 10.03 -10.49 -14.92
CA GLY A 194 10.27 -9.33 -14.07
C GLY A 194 11.12 -8.26 -14.71
#